data_AF-A0A3D4B4N0-F1
#
_entry.id   AF-A0A3D4B4N0-F1
#
_cell.length_a   1.000
_cell.length_b   1.000
_cell.length_c   1.000
_cell.angle_alpha   90.00
_cell.angle_beta   90.00
_cell.angle_gamma   90.00
#
_symmetry.space_group_name_H-M   'P 1'
#
loop_
_entity.id
_entity.type
_entity.pdbx_description
1 polymer ?
#
loop_
_entity_poly.entity_id
_entity_poly.type
_entity_poly.pdbx_seq_one_letter_code
_entity_poly.pdbx_strand_id
1 'polypeptide(L)' 'TLIYYESPHRIQALITAALDVFGDRPAALANDLTKMYEQVGRAPLSVLLEQLITKRPRGEYILVIEGNMEVG' A
#
# COMPACT_ATOMS: atom_id res chain seq x y z
N THR A 1 -2.74 -2.82 13.35
CA THR A 1 -2.06 -2.90 12.04
C THR A 1 -2.76 -3.90 11.16
N LEU A 2 -2.99 -3.56 9.90
CA LEU A 2 -3.65 -4.42 8.90
C LEU A 2 -2.64 -4.75 7.79
N ILE A 3 -2.69 -5.98 7.27
CA ILE A 3 -1.76 -6.46 6.22
C ILE A 3 -2.58 -7.06 5.08
N TYR A 4 -2.33 -6.59 3.86
CA TYR A 4 -3.01 -7.05 2.65
C TYR A 4 -1.99 -7.55 1.64
N TYR A 5 -2.26 -8.71 1.05
CA TYR A 5 -1.55 -9.23 -0.11
C TYR A 5 -2.37 -8.92 -1.36
N GLU A 6 -1.74 -8.33 -2.38
CA GLU A 6 -2.48 -7.92 -3.56
C GLU A 6 -1.67 -8.02 -4.86
N SER A 7 -2.37 -8.37 -5.92
CA SER A 7 -1.91 -8.39 -7.29
C SER A 7 -1.65 -6.97 -7.82
N PRO A 8 -0.76 -6.80 -8.81
CA PRO A 8 -0.43 -5.50 -9.35
C PRO A 8 -1.62 -4.86 -10.10
N HIS A 9 -2.59 -5.67 -10.53
CA HIS A 9 -3.80 -5.21 -11.22
C HIS A 9 -4.83 -4.58 -10.30
N ARG A 10 -4.78 -4.90 -8.99
CA ARG A 10 -5.77 -4.44 -8.01
C ARG A 10 -5.19 -3.53 -6.93
N ILE A 11 -3.86 -3.41 -6.81
CA ILE A 11 -3.24 -2.63 -5.74
C ILE A 11 -3.69 -1.16 -5.71
N GLN A 12 -3.88 -0.53 -6.88
CA GLN A 12 -4.41 0.84 -6.95
C GLN A 12 -5.84 0.90 -6.41
N ALA A 13 -6.71 0.00 -6.86
CA ALA A 13 -8.11 -0.07 -6.40
C ALA A 13 -8.21 -0.36 -4.89
N LEU A 14 -7.32 -1.22 -4.36
CA LEU A 14 -7.23 -1.50 -2.93
C LEU A 14 -6.84 -0.25 -2.14
N ILE A 15 -5.82 0.50 -2.58
CA ILE A 15 -5.38 1.72 -1.89
C ILE A 15 -6.45 2.82 -1.98
N THR A 16 -7.14 2.96 -3.12
CA THR A 16 -8.28 3.88 -3.25
C THR A 16 -9.40 3.53 -2.27
N ALA A 17 -9.81 2.26 -2.20
CA ALA A 17 -10.83 1.84 -1.25
C ALA A 17 -10.37 2.01 0.21
N ALA A 18 -9.09 1.78 0.49
CA ALA A 18 -8.52 2.02 1.82
C ALA A 18 -8.54 3.52 2.19
N LEU A 19 -8.26 4.42 1.25
CA LEU A 19 -8.39 5.87 1.45
C LEU A 19 -9.83 6.25 1.78
N ASP A 20 -10.80 5.71 1.04
CA ASP A 20 -12.22 6.03 1.24
C ASP A 20 -12.74 5.55 2.61
N VAL A 21 -12.30 4.37 3.06
CA VAL A 21 -12.80 3.74 4.30
C VAL A 21 -11.99 4.17 5.53
N PHE A 22 -10.68 4.27 5.42
CA PHE A 22 -9.77 4.49 6.55
C PHE A 22 -9.23 5.91 6.64
N GLY A 23 -9.39 6.72 5.58
CA GLY A 23 -8.72 8.01 5.43
C GLY A 23 -7.25 7.85 5.02
N ASP A 24 -6.52 8.97 4.99
CA ASP A 24 -5.12 9.00 4.57
C ASP A 24 -4.14 8.57 5.66
N ARG A 25 -4.21 7.29 6.05
CA ARG A 25 -3.38 6.73 7.12
C ARG A 25 -1.93 6.50 6.68
N PRO A 26 -0.98 6.58 7.62
CA PRO A 26 0.36 6.04 7.42
C PRO A 26 0.32 4.57 7.00
N ALA A 27 1.11 4.24 5.97
CA ALA A 27 1.18 2.89 5.44
C ALA A 27 2.59 2.57 4.92
N ALA A 28 2.83 1.27 4.69
CA ALA A 28 3.99 0.77 3.97
C ALA A 28 3.51 -0.06 2.77
N LEU A 29 4.11 0.18 1.61
CA LEU A 29 3.90 -0.62 0.40
C LEU A 29 5.20 -1.32 0.04
N ALA A 30 5.18 -2.64 0.07
CA ALA A 30 6.28 -3.49 -0.37
C ALA A 30 5.94 -4.14 -1.72
N ASN A 31 6.94 -4.29 -2.58
CA ASN A 31 6.84 -4.95 -3.88
C ASN A 31 7.97 -5.96 -4.05
N ASP A 32 7.61 -7.16 -4.50
CA ASP A 32 8.56 -8.22 -4.87
C ASP A 32 9.57 -8.54 -3.75
N LEU A 33 9.08 -8.69 -2.51
CA LEU A 33 9.92 -9.03 -1.35
C LEU A 33 10.76 -10.28 -1.64
N THR A 34 12.01 -10.27 -1.15
CA THR A 34 13.06 -11.28 -1.33
C THR A 34 13.66 -11.39 -2.74
N LYS A 35 13.14 -10.63 -3.73
CA LYS A 35 13.66 -10.62 -5.10
C LYS A 35 14.73 -9.53 -5.27
N MET A 36 15.52 -9.63 -6.34
CA MET A 36 16.65 -8.71 -6.62
C MET A 36 16.23 -7.22 -6.69
N TYR A 37 14.99 -6.95 -7.09
CA TYR A 37 14.46 -5.60 -7.26
C TYR A 37 13.37 -5.26 -6.23
N GLU A 38 13.46 -5.85 -5.03
CA GLU A 38 12.58 -5.54 -3.90
C GLU A 38 12.51 -4.02 -3.66
N GLN A 39 11.30 -3.52 -3.41
CA GLN A 39 11.07 -2.13 -3.03
C GLN A 39 10.16 -2.06 -1.81
N VAL A 40 10.47 -1.17 -0.87
CA VAL A 40 9.62 -0.85 0.28
C VAL A 40 9.54 0.66 0.44
N GLY A 41 8.34 1.21 0.32
CA GLY A 41 8.03 2.62 0.57
C GLY A 41 7.17 2.79 1.81
N ARG A 42 7.39 3.86 2.57
CA ARG A 42 6.53 4.27 3.69
C ARG A 42 6.08 5.71 3.47
N ALA A 43 4.78 5.92 3.41
CA ALA A 43 4.16 7.22 3.23
C ALA A 43 2.65 7.11 3.57
N PRO A 44 1.91 8.23 3.62
CA PRO A 44 0.45 8.18 3.61
C PRO A 44 -0.08 7.46 2.37
N LEU A 45 -1.26 6.84 2.48
CA LEU A 45 -1.90 6.09 1.40
C LEU A 45 -2.02 6.92 0.10
N SER A 46 -2.31 8.22 0.20
CA SER A 46 -2.40 9.14 -0.93
C SER A 46 -1.11 9.22 -1.74
N VAL A 47 0.03 9.39 -1.06
CA VAL A 47 1.36 9.45 -1.66
C VAL A 47 1.75 8.11 -2.28
N LEU A 48 1.42 6.99 -1.63
CA LEU A 48 1.67 5.66 -2.18
C LEU A 48 0.84 5.40 -3.45
N LEU A 49 -0.40 5.90 -3.51
CA LEU A 49 -1.23 5.81 -4.71
C LEU A 49 -0.63 6.60 -5.88
N GLU A 50 -0.16 7.82 -5.65
CA GLU A 50 0.49 8.64 -6.69
C GLU A 50 1.72 7.94 -7.30
N GLN A 51 2.53 7.28 -6.46
CA GLN A 51 3.69 6.50 -6.92
C GLN A 51 3.28 5.38 -7.89
N LEU A 52 2.14 4.74 -7.66
CA LEU A 52 1.61 3.69 -8.52
C LEU A 52 0.96 4.20 -9.81
N ILE A 53 0.57 5.48 -9.87
CA ILE A 53 0.02 6.10 -11.10
C ILE A 53 1.16 6.42 -12.07
N THR A 54 2.29 6.92 -11.55
CA THR A 54 3.43 7.32 -12.39
C THR A 54 4.15 6.14 -13.05
N LYS A 55 4.00 4.91 -12.52
CA LYS A 55 4.63 3.69 -13.03
C LYS A 55 3.64 2.54 -13.04
N ARG A 56 3.51 1.84 -14.18
CA ARG A 56 2.64 0.65 -14.27
C ARG A 56 3.04 -0.39 -13.22
N PRO A 57 2.15 -0.77 -12.28
CA PRO A 57 2.47 -1.74 -11.23
C PRO A 57 2.80 -3.12 -11.82
N ARG A 58 3.78 -3.82 -11.22
CA ARG A 58 4.21 -5.17 -11.60
C ARG A 58 4.62 -5.95 -10.34
N GLY A 59 4.73 -7.27 -10.46
CA GLY A 59 5.17 -8.12 -9.35
C GLY A 59 4.07 -8.34 -8.31
N GLU A 60 4.49 -8.67 -7.09
CA GLU A 60 3.58 -8.97 -5.97
C GLU A 60 3.65 -7.85 -4.92
N TYR A 61 2.50 -7.40 -4.41
CA TYR A 61 2.45 -6.30 -3.44
C TYR A 61 1.96 -6.75 -2.07
N ILE A 62 2.54 -6.12 -1.05
CA ILE A 62 2.06 -6.19 0.33
C ILE A 62 1.83 -4.76 0.81
N LEU A 63 0.61 -4.46 1.23
CA LEU A 63 0.22 -3.19 1.83
C LEU A 63 0.02 -3.38 3.34
N VAL A 64 0.75 -2.62 4.14
CA VAL A 64 0.62 -2.58 5.60
C VAL A 64 0.04 -1.22 5.99
N ILE A 65 -1.11 -1.20 6.65
CA ILE A 65 -1.80 0.02 7.07
C ILE A 65 -1.73 0.13 8.60
N GLU A 66 -1.42 1.33 9.10
CA GLU A 66 -1.45 1.63 10.52
C GLU A 66 -2.81 1.29 11.15
N GLY A 67 -2.77 0.78 12.39
CA GLY A 67 -3.99 0.49 13.16
C GLY A 67 -4.75 1.75 13.54
N ASN A 68 -5.95 1.58 14.10
CA ASN A 68 -6.62 2.72 14.74
C ASN A 68 -5.79 3.18 15.95
N MET A 69 -5.68 4.49 16.15
CA MET A 69 -4.92 5.11 17.25
C MET A 69 -5.76 5.29 18.52
N GLU A 70 -7.05 5.01 18.46
CA GLU A 70 -7.92 4.96 19.64
C GLU A 70 -7.47 3.82 20.55
N VAL A 71 -6.92 4.20 21.69
CA VAL A 71 -6.69 3.29 22.81
C VAL A 71 -8.01 3.27 23.59
N GLY A 72 -8.67 2.11 23.60
CA GLY A 72 -9.86 1.88 24.41
C GLY A 72 -9.58 1.95 25.91
#